data_AF-A0A0A6F993-F1
#
_entry.id   AF-A0A0A6F993-F1
#
_cell.length_a   1.000
_cell.length_b   1.000
_cell.length_c   1.000
_cell.angle_alpha   90.00
_cell.angle_beta   90.00
_cell.angle_gamma   90.00
#
_symmetry.space_group_name_H-M   'P 1'
#
loop_
_entity.id
_entity.type
_entity.pdbx_description
1 polymer ?
#
loop_
_entity_poly.entity_id
_entity_poly.type
_entity_poly.pdbx_seq_one_letter_code
_entity_poly.pdbx_strand_id
1 'polypeptide(L)'
;MSVTATSNYIGEAMRSTAALAPPSLANNPGLLAWNLFVMTAAMCLGLMMAGKQARRIWAARAFDHPTDPVSIYRFVIFLAGCAVASRGGAEAISLWSWSSDDAHTIERVAELKRWLDPVSVGCGFLWMALHILAEPMLEFQLRKAPLPVDMWSRWPQLRRPIAILVVSLAMATAAVGLR
;
A
#
# COMPACT_ATOMS: atom_id res chain seq x y z
N MET A 1 12.42 31.19 32.88
CA MET A 1 11.64 30.04 32.37
C MET A 1 11.68 30.08 30.86
N SER A 2 12.60 29.32 30.25
CA SER A 2 12.67 29.14 28.80
C SER A 2 12.36 27.69 28.53
N VAL A 3 11.18 27.41 27.99
CA VAL A 3 10.79 26.08 27.55
C VAL A 3 11.52 25.82 26.23
N THR A 4 12.63 25.08 26.28
CA THR A 4 13.27 24.49 25.09
C THR A 4 12.39 23.35 24.57
N ALA A 5 11.31 23.72 23.89
CA ALA A 5 10.52 22.80 23.09
C ALA A 5 11.28 22.50 21.78
N THR A 6 12.16 21.50 21.78
CA THR A 6 12.64 20.74 20.59
C THR A 6 13.79 19.77 20.93
N SER A 7 13.74 19.03 22.06
CA SER A 7 14.50 17.77 22.11
C SER A 7 13.62 16.71 21.42
N ASN A 8 14.22 16.01 20.46
CA ASN A 8 13.60 14.92 19.71
C ASN A 8 13.33 13.76 20.67
N TYR A 9 12.28 13.85 21.51
CA TYR A 9 11.88 12.80 22.44
C TYR A 9 11.78 11.42 21.75
N ILE A 10 11.37 11.40 20.49
CA ILE A 10 11.28 10.18 19.67
C ILE A 10 12.68 9.67 19.28
N GLY A 11 13.59 10.53 18.83
CA GLY A 11 14.95 10.15 18.48
C GLY A 11 15.79 9.75 19.69
N GLU A 12 15.54 10.37 20.85
CA GLU A 12 16.18 10.05 22.13
C GLU A 12 15.62 8.75 22.73
N ALA A 13 14.31 8.49 22.57
CA ALA A 13 13.68 7.22 22.93
C ALA A 13 14.15 6.05 22.03
N MET A 14 14.32 6.27 20.71
CA MET A 14 14.87 5.27 19.79
C MET A 14 16.35 4.97 20.08
N ARG A 15 17.15 5.98 20.48
CA ARG A 15 18.55 5.77 20.86
C ARG A 15 18.74 5.07 22.21
N SER A 16 17.79 5.21 23.13
CA SER A 16 17.86 4.65 24.49
C SER A 16 17.26 3.25 24.63
N THR A 17 16.41 2.83 23.69
CA THR A 17 15.94 1.44 23.63
C THR A 17 16.91 0.62 22.79
N ALA A 18 17.77 -0.16 23.46
CA ALA A 18 18.56 -1.23 22.85
C ALA A 18 17.72 -2.34 22.18
N ALA A 19 16.40 -2.16 22.08
CA ALA A 19 15.48 -3.00 21.34
C ALA A 19 15.30 -2.40 19.94
N LEU A 20 16.04 -2.93 18.98
CA LEU A 20 16.02 -2.58 17.55
C LEU A 20 14.64 -2.74 16.87
N ALA A 21 13.66 -3.32 17.56
CA ALA A 21 12.27 -3.45 17.12
C ALA A 21 11.30 -3.02 18.25
N PRO A 22 10.10 -2.52 17.92
CA PRO A 22 9.06 -2.25 18.91
C PRO A 22 8.81 -3.49 19.81
N PRO A 23 8.55 -3.31 21.12
CA PRO A 23 8.38 -4.42 22.06
C PRO A 23 7.31 -5.45 21.65
N SER A 24 6.31 -5.02 20.87
CA SER A 24 5.24 -5.87 20.32
C SER A 24 5.72 -6.84 19.23
N LEU A 25 6.87 -6.58 18.61
CA LEU A 25 7.42 -7.36 17.50
C LEU A 25 8.68 -8.12 17.92
N ALA A 26 9.44 -7.60 18.89
CA ALA A 26 10.64 -8.22 19.42
C ALA A 26 10.38 -9.59 20.08
N ASN A 27 9.21 -9.79 20.70
CA ASN A 27 8.87 -11.03 21.42
C ASN A 27 7.94 -11.97 20.65
N ASN A 28 7.58 -11.66 19.40
CA ASN A 28 6.63 -12.47 18.63
C ASN A 28 7.04 -12.55 17.14
N PRO A 29 7.91 -13.50 16.77
CA PRO A 29 8.37 -13.66 15.38
C PRO A 29 7.23 -14.01 14.41
N GLY A 30 6.18 -14.69 14.89
CA GLY A 30 5.00 -14.99 14.08
C GLY A 30 4.21 -13.73 13.70
N LEU A 31 4.06 -12.78 14.62
CA LEU A 31 3.39 -11.50 14.37
C LEU A 31 4.19 -10.62 13.40
N LEU A 32 5.52 -10.64 13.51
CA LEU A 32 6.42 -9.97 12.57
C LEU A 32 6.29 -10.58 11.16
N ALA A 33 6.39 -11.91 11.04
CA ALA A 33 6.25 -12.61 9.76
C ALA A 33 4.91 -12.31 9.08
N TRP A 34 3.82 -12.36 9.85
CA TRP A 34 2.48 -12.10 9.34
C TRP A 34 2.31 -10.66 8.84
N ASN A 35 2.73 -9.67 9.63
CA ASN A 35 2.67 -8.27 9.21
C ASN A 35 3.56 -8.01 7.99
N LEU A 36 4.77 -8.59 7.95
CA LEU A 36 5.67 -8.47 6.82
C LEU A 36 5.06 -9.05 5.55
N PHE A 37 4.45 -10.24 5.65
CA PHE A 37 3.72 -10.87 4.57
C PHE A 37 2.60 -9.97 4.05
N VAL A 38 1.67 -9.55 4.93
CA VAL A 38 0.48 -8.78 4.55
C VAL A 38 0.88 -7.44 3.91
N MET A 39 1.85 -6.73 4.49
CA MET A 39 2.28 -5.42 3.99
C MET A 39 3.03 -5.53 2.66
N THR A 40 3.88 -6.55 2.49
CA THR A 40 4.58 -6.82 1.23
C THR A 40 3.60 -7.24 0.14
N ALA A 41 2.63 -8.11 0.47
CA ALA A 41 1.56 -8.51 -0.43
C ALA A 41 0.72 -7.31 -0.86
N ALA A 42 0.29 -6.46 0.09
CA ALA A 42 -0.46 -5.25 -0.19
C ALA A 42 0.31 -4.30 -1.10
N MET A 43 1.62 -4.10 -0.86
CA MET A 43 2.49 -3.31 -1.73
C MET A 43 2.49 -3.84 -3.18
N CYS A 44 2.79 -5.13 -3.36
CA CYS A 44 2.92 -5.75 -4.68
C CYS A 44 1.58 -5.79 -5.43
N LEU A 45 0.48 -6.15 -4.75
CA LEU A 45 -0.85 -6.18 -5.35
C LEU A 45 -1.35 -4.77 -5.68
N GLY A 46 -1.11 -3.80 -4.79
CA GLY A 46 -1.39 -2.38 -5.02
C GLY A 46 -0.65 -1.85 -6.24
N LEU A 47 0.65 -2.13 -6.37
CA LEU A 47 1.45 -1.76 -7.54
C LEU A 47 0.96 -2.44 -8.82
N MET A 48 0.59 -3.71 -8.77
CA MET A 48 0.04 -4.42 -9.93
C MET A 48 -1.28 -3.78 -10.39
N MET A 49 -2.16 -3.44 -9.45
CA MET A 49 -3.44 -2.79 -9.72
C MET A 49 -3.25 -1.37 -10.27
N ALA A 50 -2.44 -0.55 -9.60
CA ALA A 50 -2.12 0.81 -10.02
C ALA A 50 -1.43 0.81 -11.39
N GLY A 51 -0.41 -0.01 -11.59
CA GLY A 51 0.31 -0.11 -12.86
C GLY A 51 -0.58 -0.57 -14.02
N LYS A 52 -1.49 -1.52 -13.79
CA LYS A 52 -2.48 -1.94 -14.79
C LYS A 52 -3.40 -0.78 -15.20
N GLN A 53 -3.87 0.03 -14.26
CA GLN A 53 -4.73 1.16 -14.58
C GLN A 53 -3.96 2.34 -15.17
N ALA A 54 -2.75 2.64 -14.68
CA ALA A 54 -1.87 3.66 -15.24
C ALA A 54 -1.61 3.41 -16.73
N ARG A 55 -1.30 2.15 -17.09
CA ARG A 55 -1.13 1.75 -18.49
C ARG A 55 -2.39 1.97 -19.34
N ARG A 56 -3.57 1.70 -18.78
CA ARG A 56 -4.85 1.88 -19.48
C ARG A 56 -5.20 3.36 -19.65
N ILE A 57 -5.00 4.16 -18.61
CA ILE A 57 -5.16 5.61 -18.64
C ILE A 57 -4.23 6.21 -19.70
N TRP A 58 -2.95 5.81 -19.67
CA TRP A 58 -1.97 6.29 -20.64
C TRP A 58 -2.28 5.91 -22.07
N ALA A 59 -2.67 4.65 -22.32
CA ALA A 59 -3.01 4.17 -23.66
C ALA A 59 -4.27 4.85 -24.22
N ALA A 60 -5.24 5.18 -23.38
CA ALA A 60 -6.50 5.76 -23.79
C ALA A 60 -6.55 7.30 -23.68
N ARG A 61 -5.45 7.95 -23.28
CA ARG A 61 -5.39 9.40 -23.04
C ARG A 61 -5.77 10.28 -24.24
N ALA A 62 -5.69 9.72 -25.45
CA ALA A 62 -6.03 10.43 -26.69
C ALA A 62 -7.52 10.29 -27.07
N PHE A 63 -8.24 9.35 -26.47
CA PHE A 63 -9.60 8.97 -26.85
C PHE A 63 -10.61 9.22 -25.74
N ASP A 64 -10.24 8.91 -24.50
CA ASP A 64 -11.14 9.02 -23.35
C ASP A 64 -11.05 10.42 -22.73
N HIS A 65 -12.19 11.08 -22.54
CA HIS A 65 -12.25 12.34 -21.81
C HIS A 65 -12.11 12.07 -20.29
N PRO A 66 -11.46 12.95 -19.51
CA PRO A 66 -11.27 12.72 -18.06
C PRO A 66 -12.57 12.56 -17.27
N THR A 67 -13.68 13.08 -17.77
CA THR A 67 -15.01 12.97 -17.13
C THR A 67 -15.82 11.77 -17.62
N ASP A 68 -15.28 10.96 -18.53
CA ASP A 68 -15.98 9.76 -18.98
C ASP A 68 -16.12 8.77 -17.82
N PRO A 69 -17.24 8.04 -17.72
CA PRO A 69 -17.45 7.06 -16.66
C PRO A 69 -16.30 6.04 -16.55
N VAL A 70 -15.74 5.66 -17.71
CA VAL A 70 -14.62 4.71 -17.80
C VAL A 70 -13.31 5.34 -17.28
N SER A 71 -13.05 6.61 -17.59
CA SER A 71 -11.89 7.35 -17.08
C SER A 71 -11.96 7.49 -15.57
N ILE A 72 -13.13 7.92 -15.04
CA ILE A 72 -13.34 8.10 -13.61
C ILE A 72 -13.14 6.77 -12.88
N TYR A 73 -13.73 5.68 -13.38
CA TYR A 73 -13.51 4.34 -12.81
C TYR A 73 -12.02 3.97 -12.79
N ARG A 74 -11.28 4.20 -13.89
CA ARG A 74 -9.84 3.91 -13.94
C ARG A 74 -9.05 4.76 -12.95
N PHE A 75 -9.39 6.03 -12.77
CA PHE A 75 -8.76 6.92 -11.79
C PHE A 75 -9.04 6.47 -10.35
N VAL A 76 -10.27 6.10 -10.02
CA VAL A 76 -10.64 5.57 -8.70
C VAL A 76 -9.80 4.33 -8.37
N ILE A 77 -9.74 3.36 -9.29
CA ILE A 77 -8.98 2.12 -9.08
C ILE A 77 -7.46 2.39 -9.07
N PHE A 78 -6.97 3.34 -9.87
CA PHE A 78 -5.58 3.75 -9.84
C PHE A 78 -5.19 4.36 -8.48
N LEU A 79 -5.97 5.31 -7.96
CA LEU A 79 -5.73 5.96 -6.68
C LEU A 79 -5.85 4.99 -5.51
N ALA A 80 -6.84 4.08 -5.52
CA ALA A 80 -6.95 3.01 -4.54
C ALA A 80 -5.71 2.10 -4.55
N GLY A 81 -5.23 1.70 -5.74
CA GLY A 81 -4.00 0.95 -5.89
C GLY A 81 -2.77 1.68 -5.35
N CYS A 82 -2.64 2.98 -5.65
CA CYS A 82 -1.55 3.84 -5.15
C CYS A 82 -1.59 4.00 -3.62
N ALA A 83 -2.78 4.16 -3.03
CA ALA A 83 -2.94 4.26 -1.58
C ALA A 83 -2.49 2.96 -0.89
N VAL A 84 -2.98 1.81 -1.37
CA VAL A 84 -2.59 0.49 -0.82
C VAL A 84 -1.11 0.21 -1.05
N ALA A 85 -0.58 0.51 -2.23
CA ALA A 85 0.82 0.30 -2.57
C ALA A 85 1.77 1.11 -1.67
N SER A 86 1.48 2.41 -1.51
CA SER A 86 2.31 3.31 -0.71
C SER A 86 2.22 2.97 0.78
N ARG A 87 1.02 2.67 1.30
CA ARG A 87 0.83 2.27 2.71
C ARG A 87 1.55 0.95 3.01
N GLY A 88 1.28 -0.07 2.20
CA GLY A 88 1.88 -1.40 2.35
C GLY A 88 3.40 -1.36 2.15
N GLY A 89 3.88 -0.57 1.18
CA GLY A 89 5.30 -0.41 0.92
C GLY A 89 6.05 0.29 2.05
N ALA A 90 5.51 1.39 2.59
CA ALA A 90 6.13 2.08 3.73
C ALA A 90 6.26 1.16 4.95
N GLU A 91 5.22 0.38 5.25
CA GLU A 91 5.27 -0.60 6.34
C GLU A 91 6.22 -1.74 6.05
N ALA A 92 6.17 -2.34 4.86
CA ALA A 92 7.06 -3.43 4.49
C ALA A 92 8.53 -3.01 4.62
N ILE A 93 8.91 -1.85 4.06
CA ILE A 93 10.28 -1.32 4.15
C ILE A 93 10.65 -1.05 5.62
N SER A 94 9.73 -0.53 6.43
CA SER A 94 9.95 -0.32 7.87
C SER A 94 10.16 -1.63 8.64
N LEU A 95 9.47 -2.71 8.27
CA LEU A 95 9.64 -4.01 8.91
C LEU A 95 10.96 -4.69 8.46
N TRP A 96 11.32 -4.51 7.19
CA TRP A 96 12.60 -4.96 6.63
C TRP A 96 13.79 -4.19 7.20
N SER A 97 13.67 -2.89 7.47
CA SER A 97 14.79 -2.12 8.04
C SER A 97 15.19 -2.59 9.43
N TRP A 98 14.26 -3.18 10.19
CA TRP A 98 14.57 -3.77 11.49
C TRP A 98 15.40 -5.06 11.44
N SER A 99 15.72 -5.63 10.26
CA SER A 99 16.79 -6.66 10.17
C SER A 99 18.19 -6.07 9.96
N SER A 100 18.31 -4.76 9.73
CA SER A 100 19.61 -4.18 9.37
C SER A 100 20.55 -3.93 10.55
N ASP A 101 20.06 -4.05 11.80
CA ASP A 101 20.75 -3.73 13.07
C ASP A 101 21.41 -2.35 13.14
N ASP A 102 21.28 -1.54 12.09
CA ASP A 102 21.81 -0.19 11.96
C ASP A 102 20.74 0.85 12.33
N ALA A 103 20.95 1.50 13.47
CA ALA A 103 20.06 2.54 13.98
C ALA A 103 19.86 3.69 12.97
N HIS A 104 20.89 4.04 12.18
CA HIS A 104 20.77 5.13 11.22
C HIS A 104 19.82 4.76 10.06
N THR A 105 19.89 3.52 9.58
CA THR A 105 19.00 3.01 8.53
C THR A 105 17.55 2.95 9.01
N ILE A 106 17.32 2.52 10.25
CA ILE A 106 15.98 2.45 10.85
C ILE A 106 15.36 3.86 10.98
N GLU A 107 16.13 4.85 11.46
CA GLU A 107 15.68 6.24 11.60
C GLU A 107 15.28 6.84 10.24
N ARG A 108 16.14 6.73 9.22
CA ARG A 108 15.85 7.22 7.86
C ARG A 108 14.60 6.60 7.26
N VAL A 109 14.41 5.30 7.45
CA VAL A 109 13.23 4.58 6.95
C VAL A 109 11.96 5.03 7.69
N ALA A 110 12.05 5.25 9.01
CA ALA A 110 10.94 5.78 9.79
C ALA A 110 10.57 7.20 9.36
N GLU A 111 11.53 8.08 9.11
CA GLU A 111 11.31 9.42 8.57
C GLU A 111 10.65 9.39 7.19
N LEU A 112 11.20 8.57 6.26
CA LEU A 112 10.65 8.42 4.92
C LEU A 112 9.19 7.93 4.95
N LYS A 113 8.88 6.99 5.84
CA LYS A 113 7.51 6.51 6.06
C LYS A 113 6.58 7.65 6.49
N ARG A 114 7.02 8.54 7.38
CA ARG A 114 6.21 9.71 7.80
C ARG A 114 5.94 10.68 6.66
N TRP A 115 6.87 10.83 5.72
CA TRP A 115 6.63 11.62 4.50
C TRP A 115 5.70 10.93 3.52
N LEU A 116 5.70 9.59 3.47
CA LEU A 116 4.84 8.83 2.57
C LEU A 116 3.41 8.68 3.10
N ASP A 117 3.20 8.69 4.42
CA ASP A 117 1.89 8.56 5.06
C ASP A 117 0.87 9.59 4.52
N PRO A 118 1.15 10.92 4.45
CA PRO A 118 0.24 11.90 3.86
C PRO A 118 -0.10 11.66 2.39
N VAL A 119 0.87 11.17 1.60
CA VAL A 119 0.65 10.86 0.18
C VAL A 119 -0.29 9.68 0.03
N SER A 120 -0.08 8.64 0.85
CA SER A 120 -0.93 7.46 0.90
C SER A 120 -2.36 7.81 1.31
N VAL A 121 -2.51 8.59 2.39
CA VAL A 121 -3.80 9.08 2.88
C VAL A 121 -4.47 9.99 1.87
N GLY A 122 -3.72 10.88 1.21
CA GLY A 122 -4.24 11.75 0.15
C GLY A 122 -4.81 10.96 -1.02
N CYS A 123 -4.10 9.92 -1.47
CA CYS A 123 -4.63 8.97 -2.46
C CYS A 123 -5.89 8.24 -1.94
N GLY A 124 -5.87 7.85 -0.66
CA GLY A 124 -6.98 7.27 0.09
C GLY A 124 -8.26 8.12 0.05
N PHE A 125 -8.16 9.38 0.45
CA PHE A 125 -9.29 10.29 0.47
C PHE A 125 -9.74 10.67 -0.93
N LEU A 126 -8.82 10.85 -1.87
CA LEU A 126 -9.17 11.23 -3.23
C LEU A 126 -9.94 10.11 -3.95
N TRP A 127 -9.57 8.84 -3.80
CA TRP A 127 -10.33 7.75 -4.41
C TRP A 127 -11.73 7.63 -3.80
N MET A 128 -11.87 7.80 -2.47
CA MET A 128 -13.16 7.79 -1.78
C MET A 128 -14.04 8.95 -2.22
N ALA A 129 -13.49 10.17 -2.27
CA ALA A 129 -14.22 11.36 -2.72
C ALA A 129 -14.71 11.21 -4.16
N LEU A 130 -13.83 10.75 -5.07
CA LEU A 130 -14.22 10.47 -6.45
C LEU A 130 -15.29 9.38 -6.54
N HIS A 131 -15.19 8.33 -5.73
CA HIS A 131 -16.19 7.27 -5.71
C HIS A 131 -17.56 7.79 -5.29
N ILE A 132 -17.66 8.54 -4.18
CA ILE A 132 -18.92 9.13 -3.68
C ILE A 132 -19.55 10.05 -4.73
N LEU A 133 -18.74 10.88 -5.40
CA LEU A 133 -19.23 11.79 -6.42
C LEU A 133 -19.67 11.08 -7.71
N ALA A 134 -18.96 10.02 -8.10
CA ALA A 134 -19.18 9.34 -9.36
C ALA A 134 -20.23 8.22 -9.29
N GLU A 135 -20.47 7.66 -8.11
CA GLU A 135 -21.33 6.49 -7.89
C GLU A 135 -22.73 6.64 -8.53
N PRO A 136 -23.50 7.72 -8.30
CA PRO A 136 -24.84 7.84 -8.88
C PRO A 136 -24.82 7.83 -10.42
N MET A 137 -23.83 8.49 -11.01
CA MET A 137 -23.67 8.57 -12.47
C MET A 137 -23.22 7.22 -13.04
N LEU A 138 -22.29 6.53 -12.37
CA LEU A 138 -21.83 5.21 -12.78
C LEU A 138 -22.96 4.19 -12.74
N GLU A 139 -23.74 4.16 -11.65
CA GLU A 139 -24.89 3.29 -11.54
C GLU A 139 -25.92 3.54 -12.64
N PHE A 140 -26.25 4.81 -12.89
CA PHE A 140 -27.20 5.16 -13.94
C PHE A 140 -26.75 4.64 -15.31
N GLN A 141 -25.45 4.74 -15.63
CA GLN A 141 -24.91 4.22 -16.88
C GLN A 141 -24.90 2.68 -16.92
N LEU A 142 -24.54 2.02 -15.82
CA LEU A 142 -24.52 0.55 -15.72
C LEU A 142 -25.94 -0.05 -15.85
N ARG A 143 -26.97 0.65 -15.38
CA ARG A 143 -28.37 0.22 -15.49
C ARG A 143 -28.94 0.31 -16.91
N LYS A 144 -28.33 1.08 -17.82
CA LYS A 144 -28.81 1.21 -19.21
C LYS A 144 -28.67 -0.10 -20.00
N ALA A 145 -27.64 -0.89 -19.71
CA ALA A 145 -27.39 -2.16 -20.38
C ALA A 145 -26.76 -3.15 -19.38
N PRO A 146 -27.57 -3.79 -18.51
CA PRO A 146 -27.08 -4.75 -17.55
C PRO A 146 -26.63 -6.03 -18.27
N LEU A 147 -25.34 -6.13 -18.53
CA LEU A 147 -24.72 -7.33 -19.07
C LEU A 147 -24.37 -8.28 -17.91
N PRO A 148 -24.64 -9.59 -18.03
CA PRO A 148 -24.24 -10.55 -17.00
C PRO A 148 -22.71 -10.54 -16.87
N VAL A 149 -22.21 -10.22 -15.69
CA VAL A 149 -20.78 -10.21 -15.40
C VAL A 149 -20.35 -11.62 -15.06
N ASP A 150 -19.81 -12.34 -16.04
CA ASP A 150 -19.17 -13.64 -15.79
C ASP A 150 -17.76 -13.43 -15.22
N MET A 151 -17.68 -13.47 -13.88
CA MET A 151 -16.41 -13.42 -13.15
C MET A 151 -15.69 -14.77 -13.14
N TRP A 152 -16.42 -15.88 -13.28
CA TRP A 152 -15.91 -17.23 -13.04
C TRP A 152 -15.05 -17.72 -14.21
N SER A 153 -15.39 -17.36 -15.45
CA SER A 153 -14.52 -17.63 -16.61
C SER A 153 -13.18 -16.90 -16.56
N ARG A 154 -13.07 -15.85 -15.74
CA ARG A 154 -11.85 -15.04 -15.59
C ARG A 154 -10.94 -15.49 -14.46
N TRP A 155 -11.23 -16.62 -13.79
CA TRP A 155 -10.37 -17.17 -12.73
C TRP A 155 -8.88 -17.28 -13.10
N PRO A 156 -8.46 -17.59 -14.36
CA PRO A 156 -7.04 -17.67 -14.69
C PRO A 156 -6.30 -16.34 -14.50
N GLN A 157 -7.02 -15.21 -14.48
CA GLN A 157 -6.44 -13.90 -14.18
C GLN A 157 -6.00 -13.78 -12.72
N LEU A 158 -6.53 -14.62 -11.81
CA LEU A 158 -6.08 -14.67 -10.41
C LEU A 158 -4.74 -15.39 -10.22
N ARG A 159 -4.22 -16.10 -11.23
CA ARG A 159 -2.92 -16.79 -11.11
C ARG A 159 -1.78 -15.84 -10.73
N ARG A 160 -1.76 -14.64 -11.30
CA ARG A 160 -0.74 -13.62 -10.99
C ARG A 160 -0.83 -13.10 -9.55
N PRO A 161 -1.98 -12.62 -9.04
CA PRO A 161 -2.09 -12.20 -7.65
C PRO A 161 -1.84 -13.34 -6.66
N ILE A 162 -2.29 -14.57 -6.96
CA ILE A 162 -2.00 -15.75 -6.13
C ILE A 162 -0.49 -16.01 -6.07
N ALA A 163 0.21 -15.96 -7.21
CA ALA A 163 1.66 -16.11 -7.23
C ALA A 163 2.37 -15.03 -6.39
N ILE A 164 1.91 -13.78 -6.45
CA ILE A 164 2.43 -12.69 -5.61
C ILE A 164 2.24 -13.02 -4.12
N LEU A 165 1.05 -13.51 -3.73
CA LEU A 165 0.80 -13.91 -2.34
C LEU A 165 1.74 -15.04 -1.89
N VAL A 166 1.92 -16.07 -2.70
CA VAL A 166 2.82 -17.19 -2.38
C VAL A 166 4.27 -16.70 -2.23
N VAL A 167 4.75 -15.87 -3.15
CA VAL A 167 6.12 -15.33 -3.10
C VAL A 167 6.30 -14.40 -1.89
N SER A 168 5.34 -13.51 -1.61
CA SER A 168 5.39 -12.64 -0.44
C SER A 168 5.40 -13.44 0.86
N LEU A 169 4.65 -14.54 0.93
CA LEU A 169 4.63 -15.42 2.09
C LEU A 169 5.98 -16.11 2.27
N ALA A 170 6.54 -16.67 1.20
CA ALA A 170 7.87 -17.30 1.21
C ALA A 170 8.99 -16.33 1.62
N MET A 171 8.93 -15.09 1.12
CA MET A 171 9.88 -14.03 1.51
C MET A 171 9.76 -13.69 3.00
N ALA A 172 8.54 -13.58 3.53
CA ALA A 172 8.33 -13.26 4.93
C ALA A 172 8.76 -14.39 5.87
N THR A 173 8.50 -15.66 5.50
CA THR A 173 8.95 -16.81 6.29
C THR A 173 10.48 -16.95 6.25
N ALA A 174 11.11 -16.73 5.08
CA ALA A 174 12.56 -16.71 4.97
C ALA A 174 13.19 -15.59 5.81
N ALA A 175 12.60 -14.39 5.79
CA ALA A 175 13.09 -13.24 6.55
C ALA A 175 13.08 -13.45 8.07
N VAL A 176 12.15 -14.26 8.57
CA VAL A 176 12.05 -14.57 10.01
C VAL A 176 12.80 -15.85 10.36
N GLY A 177 12.86 -16.84 9.48
CA GLY A 177 13.58 -18.09 9.71
C GLY A 177 15.10 -18.00 9.55
N LEU A 178 15.60 -16.97 8.86
CA LEU A 178 17.04 -16.68 8.72
C LEU A 178 17.58 -15.71 9.80
N ARG A 179 16.71 -15.21 10.69
CA ARG A 179 17.10 -14.45 11.89
C ARG A 179 17.31 -15.40 13.05
#